data_AF-A0A512C385-F1
#
_entry.id   AF-A0A512C385-F1
#
_cell.length_a   1.000
_cell.length_b   1.000
_cell.length_c   1.000
_cell.angle_alpha   90.00
_cell.angle_beta   90.00
_cell.angle_gamma   90.00
#
_symmetry.space_group_name_H-M   'P 1'
#
loop_
_entity.id
_entity.type
_entity.pdbx_description
1 polymer ?
#
loop_
_entity_poly.entity_id
_entity_poly.type
_entity_poly.pdbx_seq_one_letter_code
_entity_poly.pdbx_strand_id
1 'polypeptide(L)'
;MCAEAAVKQHPKELDKRATWDTFIETKTDTGFRQSSWYTALKVARGWEHFGTVLRDKDTIVGGAMVLARSFAPDKRYYYIPDGPVFLEEDSLAEQEQVFRAVMAFIERKRQTEQQVVSHLCINPRWQQVPSFIKGFQESSHYYGSPRDTLCVALNASEGAILAQMKPKAGTTLALLSDTACWLSRTSHSKASTTS
;
A
#
# COMPACT_ATOMS: atom_id res chain seq x y z
N MET A 1 -32.90 5.61 14.21
CA MET A 1 -32.73 4.17 14.54
C MET A 1 -32.46 3.40 13.26
N CYS A 2 -31.59 2.39 13.35
CA CYS A 2 -31.17 1.42 12.33
C CYS A 2 -30.18 1.93 11.27
N ALA A 3 -28.97 1.40 11.09
CA ALA A 3 -28.33 0.22 11.69
C ALA A 3 -26.80 0.39 11.66
N GLU A 4 -26.17 0.12 12.80
CA GLU A 4 -24.75 -0.22 12.92
C GLU A 4 -24.52 -1.54 12.18
N ALA A 5 -24.09 -1.46 10.92
CA ALA A 5 -23.52 -2.62 10.24
C ALA A 5 -22.09 -2.81 10.74
N ALA A 6 -21.94 -3.30 11.97
CA ALA A 6 -20.72 -3.95 12.40
C ALA A 6 -20.52 -5.15 11.47
N VAL A 7 -19.66 -4.97 10.46
CA VAL A 7 -19.28 -5.98 9.48
C VAL A 7 -18.74 -7.18 10.27
N LYS A 8 -19.53 -8.26 10.36
CA LYS A 8 -19.09 -9.55 10.87
C LYS A 8 -18.07 -10.12 9.88
N GLN A 9 -16.82 -9.65 9.96
CA GLN A 9 -15.72 -10.22 9.19
C GLN A 9 -15.45 -11.62 9.73
N HIS A 10 -15.43 -12.62 8.86
CA HIS A 10 -15.20 -14.00 9.27
C HIS A 10 -13.75 -14.17 9.80
N PRO A 11 -13.52 -14.96 10.86
CA PRO A 11 -12.18 -15.13 11.45
C PRO A 11 -11.11 -15.52 10.44
N LYS A 12 -11.48 -16.32 9.43
CA LYS A 12 -10.59 -16.77 8.35
C LYS A 12 -10.18 -15.64 7.39
N GLU A 13 -10.98 -14.60 7.24
CA GLU A 13 -10.62 -13.43 6.42
C GLU A 13 -9.72 -12.46 7.18
N LEU A 14 -9.93 -12.32 8.49
CA LEU A 14 -9.05 -11.57 9.38
C LEU A 14 -7.64 -12.18 9.39
N ASP A 15 -7.54 -13.51 9.48
CA ASP A 15 -6.28 -14.25 9.45
C ASP A 15 -5.50 -14.06 8.12
N LYS A 16 -6.21 -14.11 6.98
CA LYS A 16 -5.61 -13.83 5.66
C LYS A 16 -5.08 -12.41 5.54
N ARG A 17 -5.82 -11.41 6.05
CA ARG A 17 -5.40 -10.00 6.03
C ARG A 17 -4.18 -9.76 6.91
N ALA A 18 -4.18 -10.33 8.12
CA ALA A 18 -3.05 -10.24 9.02
C ALA A 18 -1.79 -10.87 8.40
N THR A 19 -1.91 -12.05 7.77
CA THR A 19 -0.76 -12.68 7.10
C THR A 19 -0.19 -11.82 5.96
N TRP A 20 -1.07 -11.19 5.16
CA TRP A 20 -0.65 -10.27 4.11
C TRP A 20 0.03 -9.01 4.68
N ASP A 21 -0.54 -8.41 5.72
CA ASP A 21 0.04 -7.21 6.35
C ASP A 21 1.41 -7.49 6.94
N THR A 22 1.60 -8.62 7.63
CA THR A 22 2.92 -9.05 8.11
C THR A 22 3.92 -9.18 6.96
N PHE A 23 3.51 -9.73 5.81
CA PHE A 23 4.37 -9.83 4.63
C PHE A 23 4.74 -8.47 4.00
N ILE A 24 3.86 -7.47 4.09
CA ILE A 24 4.14 -6.09 3.66
C ILE A 24 5.08 -5.40 4.66
N GLU A 25 4.88 -5.61 5.96
CA GLU A 25 5.70 -5.00 7.02
C GLU A 25 7.16 -5.47 7.00
N THR A 26 7.43 -6.67 6.47
CA THR A 26 8.80 -7.18 6.34
C THR A 26 9.59 -6.55 5.19
N LYS A 27 8.95 -5.76 4.32
CA LYS A 27 9.57 -5.21 3.11
C LYS A 27 9.91 -3.73 3.26
N THR A 28 11.07 -3.38 2.73
CA THR A 28 11.58 -2.00 2.85
C THR A 28 11.06 -1.10 1.74
N ASP A 29 10.69 -1.69 0.59
CA ASP A 29 10.27 -0.97 -0.60
C ASP A 29 8.74 -0.94 -0.81
N THR A 30 7.97 -1.80 -0.13
CA THR A 30 6.53 -1.81 -0.25
C THR A 30 5.89 -0.74 0.62
N GLY A 31 5.27 0.25 -0.02
CA GLY A 31 4.52 1.26 0.69
C GLY A 31 3.32 0.69 1.45
N PHE A 32 2.85 1.42 2.45
CA PHE A 32 1.72 1.03 3.29
C PHE A 32 0.39 0.88 2.50
N ARG A 33 0.30 1.33 1.25
CA ARG A 33 -0.97 1.37 0.51
C ARG A 33 -1.44 0.02 0.00
N GLN A 34 -0.64 -1.03 0.17
CA GLN A 34 -1.06 -2.42 -0.01
C GLN A 34 -1.62 -3.05 1.28
N SER A 35 -1.53 -2.38 2.43
CA SER A 35 -2.04 -2.90 3.70
C SER A 35 -3.57 -3.01 3.74
N SER A 36 -4.05 -3.89 4.62
CA SER A 36 -5.48 -4.08 4.88
C SER A 36 -6.12 -2.82 5.47
N TRP A 37 -5.40 -2.06 6.31
CA TRP A 37 -5.89 -0.80 6.86
C TRP A 37 -6.14 0.25 5.77
N TYR A 38 -5.20 0.42 4.83
CA TYR A 38 -5.38 1.37 3.73
C TYR A 38 -6.56 0.96 2.84
N THR A 39 -6.71 -0.35 2.62
CA THR A 39 -7.84 -0.91 1.89
C THR A 39 -9.16 -0.60 2.60
N ALA A 40 -9.24 -0.83 3.91
CA ALA A 40 -10.41 -0.51 4.72
C ALA A 40 -10.76 0.99 4.66
N LEU A 41 -9.75 1.86 4.72
CA LEU A 41 -9.93 3.31 4.55
C LEU A 41 -10.53 3.66 3.18
N LYS A 42 -10.08 2.99 2.10
CA LYS A 42 -10.60 3.23 0.75
C LYS A 42 -12.01 2.69 0.59
N VAL A 43 -12.30 1.50 1.12
CA VAL A 43 -13.64 0.92 1.13
C VAL A 43 -14.64 1.84 1.85
N ALA A 44 -14.25 2.40 3.00
CA ALA A 44 -15.06 3.39 3.72
C ALA A 44 -15.34 4.67 2.90
N ARG A 45 -14.57 4.92 1.82
CA ARG A 45 -14.75 6.03 0.88
C ARG A 45 -15.39 5.61 -0.45
N GLY A 46 -16.08 4.46 -0.46
CA GLY A 46 -16.84 3.97 -1.61
C GLY A 46 -16.00 3.30 -2.69
N TRP A 47 -14.79 2.83 -2.36
CA TRP A 47 -14.02 1.96 -3.25
C TRP A 47 -14.42 0.50 -3.04
N GLU A 48 -14.37 -0.28 -4.11
CA GLU A 48 -14.35 -1.73 -4.02
C GLU A 48 -12.91 -2.21 -3.98
N HIS A 49 -12.71 -3.45 -3.51
CA HIS A 49 -11.41 -4.08 -3.52
C HIS A 49 -11.52 -5.57 -3.86
N PHE A 50 -10.47 -6.08 -4.47
CA PHE A 50 -10.24 -7.50 -4.67
C PHE A 50 -8.72 -7.71 -4.75
N GLY A 51 -8.24 -8.92 -4.54
CA GLY A 51 -6.80 -9.15 -4.53
C GLY A 51 -6.45 -10.62 -4.58
N THR A 52 -5.18 -10.86 -4.88
CA THR A 52 -4.60 -12.20 -4.89
C THR A 52 -3.26 -12.17 -4.18
N VAL A 53 -3.00 -13.24 -3.43
CA VAL A 53 -1.72 -13.50 -2.79
C VAL A 53 -1.21 -14.81 -3.36
N LEU A 54 0.02 -14.80 -3.84
CA LEU A 54 0.72 -15.97 -4.33
C LEU A 54 1.59 -16.55 -3.24
N ARG A 55 1.57 -17.88 -3.15
CA ARG A 55 2.39 -18.63 -2.21
C ARG A 55 3.16 -19.72 -2.93
N ASP A 56 4.42 -19.88 -2.56
CA ASP A 56 5.15 -21.14 -2.74
C ASP A 56 5.13 -21.87 -1.41
N LYS A 57 4.40 -23.00 -1.36
CA LYS A 57 4.07 -23.72 -0.13
C LYS A 57 3.43 -22.77 0.91
N ASP A 58 4.11 -22.55 2.03
CA ASP A 58 3.65 -21.69 3.13
C ASP A 58 4.21 -20.26 3.05
N THR A 59 5.11 -19.98 2.10
CA THR A 59 5.76 -18.67 1.95
C THR A 59 4.99 -17.83 0.94
N ILE A 60 4.67 -16.58 1.30
CA ILE A 60 4.13 -15.61 0.33
C ILE A 60 5.28 -15.15 -0.56
N VAL A 61 5.12 -15.27 -1.87
CA VAL A 61 6.09 -14.82 -2.89
C VAL A 61 5.67 -13.51 -3.56
N GLY A 62 4.43 -13.08 -3.34
CA GLY A 62 3.95 -11.77 -3.77
C GLY A 62 2.45 -11.71 -3.96
N GLY A 63 1.98 -10.63 -4.57
CA GLY A 63 0.56 -10.43 -4.79
C GLY A 63 0.18 -8.97 -5.04
N ALA A 64 -1.12 -8.72 -5.04
CA ALA A 64 -1.64 -7.37 -5.13
C ALA A 64 -3.03 -7.26 -4.51
N MET A 65 -3.22 -6.18 -3.78
CA MET A 65 -4.51 -5.60 -3.48
C MET A 65 -4.87 -4.59 -4.57
N VAL A 66 -6.00 -4.84 -5.22
CA VAL A 66 -6.54 -4.04 -6.33
C VAL A 66 -7.75 -3.27 -5.81
N LEU A 67 -7.73 -1.96 -6.01
CA LEU A 67 -8.87 -1.09 -5.73
C LEU A 67 -9.64 -0.83 -7.02
N ALA A 68 -10.96 -0.79 -6.93
CA ALA A 68 -11.82 -0.53 -8.07
C ALA A 68 -12.80 0.60 -7.75
N ARG A 69 -13.04 1.46 -8.74
CA ARG A 69 -13.97 2.58 -8.60
C ARG A 69 -14.72 2.85 -9.89
N SER A 70 -16.04 2.94 -9.79
CA SER A 70 -16.88 3.41 -10.90
C SER A 70 -16.81 4.94 -10.98
N PHE A 71 -16.73 5.46 -12.21
CA PHE A 71 -16.68 6.91 -12.47
C PHE A 71 -17.73 7.38 -13.47
N ALA A 72 -18.40 6.43 -14.13
CA ALA A 72 -19.63 6.62 -14.89
C ALA A 72 -20.52 5.38 -14.70
N PRO A 73 -21.83 5.43 -15.05
CA PRO A 73 -22.76 4.33 -14.80
C PRO A 73 -22.30 2.95 -15.31
N ASP A 74 -21.61 2.91 -16.45
CA ASP A 74 -21.14 1.71 -17.13
C ASP A 74 -19.61 1.57 -17.13
N LYS A 75 -18.88 2.47 -16.46
CA LYS A 75 -17.42 2.51 -16.51
C LYS A 75 -16.79 2.52 -15.14
N ARG A 76 -15.76 1.70 -15.00
CA ARG A 76 -14.89 1.66 -13.83
C ARG A 76 -13.42 1.57 -14.23
N TYR A 77 -12.54 1.81 -13.27
CA TYR A 77 -11.11 1.56 -13.44
C TYR A 77 -10.57 0.78 -12.24
N TYR A 78 -9.42 0.15 -12.46
CA TYR A 78 -8.67 -0.56 -11.45
C TYR A 78 -7.40 0.18 -11.10
N TYR A 79 -6.98 0.06 -9.84
CA TYR A 79 -5.81 0.73 -9.31
C TYR A 79 -5.06 -0.14 -8.30
N ILE A 80 -3.75 -0.32 -8.50
CA ILE A 80 -2.85 -1.03 -7.59
C ILE A 80 -1.86 -0.01 -6.98
N PRO A 81 -2.16 0.55 -5.81
CA PRO A 81 -1.28 1.53 -5.16
C PRO A 81 -0.07 0.85 -4.52
N ASP A 82 1.15 1.34 -4.72
CA ASP A 82 2.39 0.75 -4.18
C ASP A 82 2.64 -0.71 -4.59
N GLY A 83 1.94 -1.22 -5.62
CA GLY A 83 2.06 -2.60 -6.06
C GLY A 83 2.01 -2.76 -7.59
N PRO A 84 2.08 -3.99 -8.12
CA PRO A 84 2.10 -5.26 -7.37
C PRO A 84 3.36 -5.46 -6.53
N VAL A 85 3.27 -6.32 -5.52
CA VAL A 85 4.35 -6.61 -4.58
C VAL A 85 5.00 -7.94 -4.91
N PHE A 86 6.33 -7.94 -4.91
CA PHE A 86 7.17 -9.11 -5.13
C PHE A 86 8.04 -9.36 -3.91
N LEU A 87 8.59 -10.56 -3.81
CA LEU A 87 9.68 -10.84 -2.88
C LEU A 87 10.98 -10.22 -3.45
N GLU A 88 11.71 -9.45 -2.64
CA GLU A 88 12.86 -8.64 -3.13
C GLU A 88 14.03 -9.55 -3.55
N GLU A 89 14.19 -10.68 -2.86
CA GLU A 89 15.22 -11.69 -3.10
C GLU A 89 14.95 -12.59 -4.32
N ASP A 90 13.74 -12.55 -4.88
CA ASP A 90 13.38 -13.35 -6.06
C ASP A 90 14.12 -12.85 -7.30
N SER A 91 14.49 -13.79 -8.18
CA SER A 91 15.00 -13.47 -9.51
C SER A 91 13.94 -12.77 -10.36
N LEU A 92 14.36 -12.03 -11.39
CA LEU A 92 13.43 -11.38 -12.33
C LEU A 92 12.43 -12.36 -12.96
N ALA A 93 12.83 -13.63 -13.16
CA ALA A 93 11.94 -14.65 -13.72
C ALA A 93 10.84 -15.06 -12.73
N GLU A 94 11.15 -15.16 -11.44
CA GLU A 94 10.17 -15.46 -10.37
C GLU A 94 9.23 -14.27 -10.17
N GLN A 95 9.76 -13.05 -10.12
CA GLN A 95 8.95 -11.83 -10.07
C GLN A 95 8.02 -11.70 -11.29
N GLU A 96 8.50 -12.07 -12.49
CA GLU A 96 7.67 -12.12 -13.70
C GLU A 96 6.51 -13.12 -13.56
N GLN A 97 6.74 -14.30 -12.98
CA GLN A 97 5.67 -15.28 -12.73
C GLN A 97 4.60 -14.71 -11.80
N VAL A 98 5.00 -14.05 -10.72
CA VAL A 98 4.08 -13.37 -9.80
C VAL A 98 3.29 -12.30 -10.53
N PHE A 99 3.97 -11.45 -11.31
CA PHE A 99 3.32 -10.40 -12.09
C PHE A 99 2.29 -10.97 -13.06
N ARG A 100 2.66 -12.00 -13.84
CA ARG A 100 1.77 -12.66 -14.80
C ARG A 100 0.55 -13.25 -14.12
N ALA A 101 0.71 -13.87 -12.96
CA ALA A 101 -0.38 -14.45 -12.21
C ALA A 101 -1.34 -13.39 -11.65
N VAL A 102 -0.81 -12.26 -11.14
CA VAL A 102 -1.63 -11.12 -10.72
C VAL A 102 -2.42 -10.55 -11.91
N MET A 103 -1.78 -10.33 -13.06
CA MET A 103 -2.45 -9.84 -14.26
C MET A 103 -3.53 -10.81 -14.76
N ALA A 104 -3.26 -12.12 -14.77
CA ALA A 104 -4.23 -13.13 -15.16
C ALA A 104 -5.42 -13.21 -14.18
N PHE A 105 -5.18 -12.99 -12.88
CA PHE A 105 -6.25 -12.88 -11.89
C PHE A 105 -7.13 -11.64 -12.14
N ILE A 106 -6.52 -10.48 -12.40
CA ILE A 106 -7.25 -9.25 -12.72
C ILE A 106 -8.07 -9.40 -14.00
N GLU A 107 -7.50 -10.02 -15.04
CA GLU A 107 -8.19 -10.24 -16.30
C GLU A 107 -9.41 -11.16 -16.12
N ARG A 108 -9.28 -12.25 -15.34
CA ARG A 108 -10.43 -13.09 -14.99
C ARG A 108 -11.50 -12.30 -14.25
N LYS A 109 -11.13 -11.44 -13.30
CA LYS A 109 -12.11 -10.57 -12.62
C LYS A 109 -12.78 -9.63 -13.62
N ARG A 110 -12.01 -8.98 -14.50
CA ARG A 110 -12.50 -8.07 -15.56
C ARG A 110 -13.54 -8.74 -16.47
N GLN A 111 -13.32 -10.00 -16.85
CA GLN A 111 -14.25 -10.76 -17.71
C GLN A 111 -15.60 -11.04 -17.04
N THR A 112 -15.67 -10.98 -15.71
CA THR A 112 -16.91 -11.15 -14.93
C THR A 112 -17.58 -9.82 -14.56
N GLU A 113 -16.97 -8.68 -14.90
CA GLU A 113 -17.57 -7.37 -14.62
C GLU A 113 -18.74 -7.09 -15.56
N GLN A 114 -19.78 -6.47 -15.00
CA GLN A 114 -20.87 -5.89 -15.81
C GLN A 114 -20.48 -4.54 -16.41
N GLN A 115 -19.61 -3.79 -15.71
CA GLN A 115 -19.10 -2.50 -16.17
C GLN A 115 -17.85 -2.67 -17.02
N VAL A 116 -17.67 -1.79 -17.99
CA VAL A 116 -16.44 -1.72 -18.77
C VAL A 116 -15.31 -1.18 -17.91
N VAL A 117 -14.25 -1.98 -17.74
CA VAL A 117 -13.01 -1.53 -17.11
C VAL A 117 -12.21 -0.74 -18.13
N SER A 118 -12.11 0.57 -17.94
CA SER A 118 -11.46 1.47 -18.90
C SER A 118 -9.94 1.32 -18.92
N HIS A 119 -9.33 1.12 -17.75
CA HIS A 119 -7.89 0.92 -17.60
C HIS A 119 -7.55 0.31 -16.24
N LEU A 120 -6.32 -0.22 -16.17
CA LEU A 120 -5.62 -0.59 -14.94
C LEU A 120 -4.45 0.38 -14.74
N CYS A 121 -4.37 0.98 -13.56
CA CYS A 121 -3.24 1.80 -13.15
C CYS A 121 -2.45 1.06 -12.06
N ILE A 122 -1.12 1.04 -12.18
CA ILE A 122 -0.20 0.53 -11.16
C ILE A 122 0.77 1.64 -10.78
N ASN A 123 1.01 1.83 -9.48
CA ASN A 123 1.95 2.81 -8.95
C ASN A 123 2.94 2.13 -8.01
N PRO A 124 3.79 1.21 -8.51
CA PRO A 124 4.78 0.52 -7.69
C PRO A 124 5.88 1.49 -7.26
N ARG A 125 6.61 1.12 -6.19
CA ARG A 125 7.77 1.88 -5.69
C ARG A 125 9.11 1.35 -6.22
N TRP A 126 9.08 0.71 -7.39
CA TRP A 126 10.29 0.19 -8.00
C TRP A 126 11.23 1.34 -8.37
N GLN A 127 12.51 1.20 -8.01
CA GLN A 127 13.55 2.16 -8.42
C GLN A 127 13.76 2.13 -9.94
N GLN A 128 13.58 0.96 -10.55
CA GLN A 128 13.67 0.74 -11.99
C GLN A 128 12.51 -0.15 -12.44
N VAL A 129 11.95 0.13 -13.61
CA VAL A 129 10.88 -0.68 -14.20
C VAL A 129 11.47 -2.03 -14.64
N PRO A 130 11.00 -3.17 -14.10
CA PRO A 130 11.49 -4.48 -14.55
C PRO A 130 11.21 -4.72 -16.03
N SER A 131 12.12 -5.39 -16.73
CA SER A 131 12.06 -5.59 -18.20
C SER A 131 10.87 -6.44 -18.68
N PHE A 132 10.28 -7.23 -17.77
CA PHE A 132 9.09 -8.03 -18.05
C PHE A 132 7.79 -7.21 -18.03
N ILE A 133 7.81 -5.97 -17.54
CA ILE A 133 6.65 -5.08 -17.55
C ILE A 133 6.41 -4.58 -18.97
N LYS A 134 5.32 -5.05 -19.57
CA LYS A 134 4.92 -4.72 -20.95
C LYS A 134 3.44 -4.36 -21.00
N GLY A 135 3.06 -3.55 -22.00
CA GLY A 135 1.66 -3.15 -22.22
C GLY A 135 1.15 -2.04 -21.30
N PHE A 136 1.99 -1.52 -20.40
CA PHE A 136 1.71 -0.31 -19.63
C PHE A 136 2.28 0.91 -20.35
N GLN A 137 1.54 2.00 -20.31
CA GLN A 137 2.02 3.31 -20.74
C GLN A 137 2.36 4.13 -19.51
N GLU A 138 3.54 4.75 -19.51
CA GLU A 138 3.89 5.69 -18.47
C GLU A 138 2.92 6.88 -18.51
N SER A 139 2.31 7.21 -17.37
CA SER A 139 1.43 8.36 -17.30
C SER A 139 2.25 9.64 -17.12
N SER A 140 2.01 10.63 -17.98
CA SER A 140 2.47 12.00 -17.80
C SER A 140 1.73 12.71 -16.64
N HIS A 141 0.59 12.17 -16.20
CA HIS A 141 -0.21 12.70 -15.12
C HIS A 141 0.10 12.02 -13.80
N TYR A 142 0.33 12.84 -12.79
CA TYR A 142 0.69 12.40 -11.45
C TYR A 142 -0.54 11.84 -10.72
N TYR A 143 -0.63 10.52 -10.59
CA TYR A 143 -1.68 9.83 -9.82
C TYR A 143 -1.41 9.87 -8.30
N GLY A 144 -1.24 11.08 -7.76
CA GLY A 144 -1.25 11.36 -6.32
C GLY A 144 -0.16 10.69 -5.49
N SER A 145 1.00 10.37 -6.09
CA SER A 145 2.13 9.74 -5.37
C SER A 145 3.46 10.34 -5.81
N PRO A 146 4.30 10.84 -4.88
CA PRO A 146 5.63 11.35 -5.22
C PRO A 146 6.47 10.27 -5.86
N ARG A 147 7.08 10.62 -7.00
CA ARG A 147 8.07 9.77 -7.67
C ARG A 147 9.36 9.76 -6.88
N ASP A 148 9.80 10.93 -6.42
CA ASP A 148 11.00 11.09 -5.61
C ASP A 148 10.62 11.26 -4.14
N THR A 149 11.04 10.31 -3.32
CA THR A 149 10.84 10.35 -1.87
C THR A 149 12.21 10.45 -1.19
N LEU A 150 12.39 11.46 -0.34
CA LEU A 150 13.58 11.55 0.50
C LEU A 150 13.45 10.58 1.67
N CYS A 151 14.22 9.51 1.64
CA CYS A 151 14.28 8.53 2.72
C CYS A 151 15.39 8.90 3.72
N VAL A 152 15.05 9.00 5.00
CA VAL A 152 16.00 9.21 6.09
C VAL A 152 16.16 7.88 6.84
N ALA A 153 17.38 7.36 6.88
CA ALA A 153 17.68 6.15 7.65
C ALA A 153 17.66 6.48 9.15
N LEU A 154 16.82 5.77 9.91
CA LEU A 154 16.66 5.95 11.37
C LEU A 154 17.29 4.81 12.19
N ASN A 155 18.13 3.99 11.56
CA ASN A 155 18.82 2.87 12.20
C ASN A 155 20.04 3.29 13.03
N ALA A 156 20.51 4.53 12.87
CA ALA A 156 21.63 5.07 13.63
C ALA A 156 21.16 5.66 14.98
N SER A 157 22.09 5.80 15.93
CA SER A 157 21.83 6.52 17.18
C SER A 157 21.43 7.97 16.92
N GLU A 158 20.66 8.58 17.82
CA GLU A 158 20.23 9.99 17.74
C GLU A 158 21.38 10.96 17.41
N GLY A 159 22.50 10.88 18.14
CA GLY A 159 23.65 11.75 17.90
C GLY A 159 24.26 11.58 16.50
N ALA A 160 24.27 10.35 15.98
CA ALA A 160 24.74 10.05 14.63
C ALA A 160 23.77 10.54 13.54
N ILE A 161 22.45 10.55 13.80
CA ILE A 161 21.46 11.15 12.91
C ILE A 161 21.65 12.67 12.88
N LEU A 162 21.78 13.32 14.04
CA LEU A 162 22.00 14.77 14.15
C LEU A 162 23.28 15.21 13.44
N ALA A 163 24.36 14.43 13.56
CA ALA A 163 25.64 14.72 12.91
C ALA A 163 25.58 14.67 11.36
N GLN A 164 24.64 13.89 10.79
CA GLN A 164 24.42 13.83 9.34
C GLN A 164 23.60 15.02 8.81
N MET A 165 22.95 15.78 9.69
CA MET A 165 22.14 16.92 9.29
C MET A 165 23.02 18.08 8.83
N LYS A 166 22.51 18.90 7.90
CA LYS A 166 23.16 20.17 7.56
C LYS A 166 23.30 21.01 8.84
N PRO A 167 24.41 21.73 9.05
CA PRO A 167 24.71 22.42 10.32
C PRO A 167 23.55 23.29 10.83
N LYS A 168 22.89 24.05 9.95
CA LYS A 168 21.72 24.87 10.30
C LYS A 168 20.56 24.04 10.89
N ALA A 169 20.28 22.87 10.32
CA ALA A 169 19.19 22.01 10.79
C ALA A 169 19.54 21.37 12.14
N GLY A 170 20.78 20.91 12.32
CA GLY A 170 21.26 20.36 13.59
C GLY A 170 21.21 21.38 14.73
N THR A 171 21.69 22.60 14.52
CA THR A 171 21.61 23.67 15.53
C THR A 171 20.16 24.05 15.87
N THR A 172 19.26 24.06 14.89
CA THR A 172 17.84 24.40 15.13
C THR A 172 17.16 23.37 16.01
N LEU A 173 17.42 22.08 15.79
CA LEU A 173 16.85 21.01 16.62
C LEU A 173 17.41 21.04 18.05
N ALA A 174 18.71 21.29 18.22
CA ALA A 174 19.30 21.46 19.56
C ALA A 174 18.68 22.64 20.33
N LEU A 175 18.39 23.76 19.65
CA LEU A 175 17.71 24.90 20.28
C LEU A 175 16.25 24.57 20.66
N LEU A 176 15.58 23.72 19.88
CA LEU A 176 14.21 23.28 20.18
C LEU A 176 14.14 22.31 21.36
N SER A 177 15.19 21.51 21.61
CA SER A 177 15.29 20.68 22.82
C SER A 177 15.58 21.50 24.08
N ASP A 178 16.28 22.63 23.94
CA ASP A 178 16.62 23.52 25.05
C ASP A 178 15.50 24.53 25.39
N THR A 179 14.51 24.68 24.50
CA THR A 179 13.32 25.49 24.73
C THR A 179 12.14 24.61 25.15
N ALA A 180 11.21 25.15 25.97
CA ALA A 180 10.05 24.42 26.51
C ALA A 180 8.97 24.10 25.46
N CYS A 181 9.37 23.56 24.31
CA CYS A 181 8.49 23.09 23.24
C CYS A 181 8.16 21.62 23.49
N TRP A 182 6.90 21.33 23.84
CA TRP A 182 6.45 19.98 24.14
C TRP A 182 5.71 19.37 22.95
N LEU A 183 6.17 18.19 22.51
CA LEU A 183 5.45 17.35 21.56
C LEU A 183 4.61 16.34 22.33
N SER A 184 3.31 16.31 22.07
CA SER A 184 2.41 15.27 22.61
C SER A 184 1.81 14.46 21.46
N ARG A 185 1.66 13.15 21.68
CA ARG A 185 0.92 12.27 20.77
C ARG A 185 -0.55 12.28 21.21
N THR A 186 -1.45 12.76 20.37
CA THR A 186 -2.89 12.71 20.65
C THR A 186 -3.44 11.34 20.31
N SER A 187 -3.68 10.50 21.32
CA SER A 187 -4.42 9.25 21.15
C SER A 187 -5.92 9.55 21.09
N HIS A 188 -6.54 9.33 19.93
CA HIS A 188 -7.99 9.32 19.85
C HIS A 188 -8.49 7.96 20.34
N SER A 189 -8.70 7.86 21.65
CA SER A 189 -9.55 6.81 22.23
C SER A 189 -10.97 7.01 21.69
N LYS A 190 -11.54 5.99 21.03
CA LYS A 190 -12.98 5.98 20.78
C LYS A 190 -13.67 6.04 22.14
N ALA A 191 -14.37 7.14 22.42
CA ALA A 191 -15.23 7.24 23.59
C ALA A 191 -16.30 6.14 23.48
N SER A 192 -16.13 5.06 24.25
CA SER A 192 -17.18 4.11 24.53
C SER A 192 -18.26 4.85 25.31
N THR A 193 -19.30 5.26 24.60
CA THR A 193 -20.55 5.72 25.22
C THR A 193 -21.27 4.47 25.71
N THR A 194 -21.02 4.08 26.96
CA THR A 194 -21.90 3.18 27.69
C THR A 194 -23.25 3.88 27.87
N SER A 195 -24.31 3.18 27.43
CA SER A 195 -25.71 3.49 27.70
C SER A 195 -26.04 3.39 29.17
#